data_AF-A0A8T6XEM6-F1
#
_entry.id   AF-A0A8T6XEM6-F1
#
_cell.length_a   1.000
_cell.length_b   1.000
_cell.length_c   1.000
_cell.angle_alpha   90.00
_cell.angle_beta   90.00
_cell.angle_gamma   90.00
#
_symmetry.space_group_name_H-M   'P 1'
#
loop_
_entity.id
_entity.type
_entity.pdbx_description
1 polymer ?
#
loop_
_entity_poly.entity_id
_entity_poly.type
_entity_poly.pdbx_seq_one_letter_code
_entity_poly.pdbx_strand_id
1 'polypeptide(L)'
;PRTTSRLMQRVGRASHRAYETSKGTVIATNPDDAAEAMAVVRRSLDGELEATRVRQRPLSVLANQMVSSTLERREWDARGFYETVRRAYVFWDLSWEEFSEVLDLLADVRVLWSEDGKFGRRRASRRYFNDNLSMIPDERSFAVVDIASRRFIGTLDEAFVANYAAPSAKFIVKGVPWLIVDLDEESIVVERSSELGAIPSWVGEDLPVPFEVAQEVGRMRGGAPLAPYSADDATKEEFSRYLAKQRAAFPVPSDARITVEVEDTTVIVNACFGSRVNETLGRALASLATARFGASVGIRTDPYRIFLEMPRRVTGGSVVEMIRSLDPGSLPEFMRLVLRRSPILRWQLFHVARKFGIIERGADHRHVGLGRLLDTFEGTVLMREVVDKVLFEKMDVEGAQWVLEGVQDGSVDVVTSGLSPIGLLGQQTVRELVAPDRASEAILTAMQHRLEDESVVLACTSCGAH
;
A
#
# COMPACT_ATOMS: atom_id res chain seq x y z
N PRO A 1 12.35 -9.61 2.97
CA PRO A 1 11.16 -9.72 2.07
C PRO A 1 9.92 -9.93 2.91
N ARG A 2 8.79 -9.30 2.58
CA ARG A 2 7.58 -9.33 3.41
C ARG A 2 6.67 -10.54 3.17
N THR A 3 7.04 -11.41 2.22
CA THR A 3 6.30 -12.62 1.85
C THR A 3 7.24 -13.83 1.71
N THR A 4 6.75 -14.99 2.13
CA THR A 4 7.35 -16.33 2.00
C THR A 4 7.68 -16.63 0.55
N SER A 5 6.70 -16.49 -0.35
CA SER A 5 6.87 -16.75 -1.78
C SER A 5 8.02 -15.95 -2.41
N ARG A 6 8.14 -14.65 -2.10
CA ARG A 6 9.27 -13.84 -2.60
C ARG A 6 10.58 -14.19 -1.91
N LEU A 7 10.58 -14.52 -0.62
CA LEU A 7 11.79 -14.94 0.06
C LEU A 7 12.34 -16.21 -0.58
N MET A 8 11.51 -17.24 -0.76
CA MET A 8 11.88 -18.49 -1.41
C MET A 8 12.38 -18.28 -2.84
N GLN A 9 11.70 -17.45 -3.64
CA GLN A 9 12.16 -17.13 -5.00
C GLN A 9 13.50 -16.39 -5.01
N ARG A 10 13.75 -15.46 -4.07
CA ARG A 10 15.02 -14.72 -3.99
C ARG A 10 16.16 -15.60 -3.53
N VAL A 11 15.96 -16.38 -2.47
CA VAL A 11 16.97 -17.29 -1.92
C VAL A 11 17.25 -18.44 -2.88
N GLY A 12 16.24 -18.96 -3.59
CA GLY A 12 16.41 -20.00 -4.59
C GLY A 12 17.27 -19.62 -5.79
N ARG A 13 17.59 -18.33 -5.98
CA ARG A 13 18.59 -17.88 -6.98
C ARG A 13 20.03 -18.17 -6.54
N ALA A 14 20.26 -18.35 -5.25
CA ALA A 14 21.56 -18.77 -4.71
C ALA A 14 21.72 -20.28 -4.90
N SER A 15 22.85 -20.69 -5.49
CA SER A 15 23.18 -22.10 -5.74
C SER A 15 22.07 -22.84 -6.50
N HIS A 16 21.72 -22.32 -7.69
CA HIS A 16 20.67 -22.85 -8.56
C HIS A 16 21.12 -24.15 -9.28
N ARG A 17 21.42 -25.19 -8.51
CA ARG A 17 21.78 -26.54 -8.95
C ARG A 17 20.94 -27.57 -8.20
N ALA A 18 20.61 -28.65 -8.88
CA ALA A 18 19.89 -29.75 -8.25
C ALA A 18 20.69 -30.28 -7.04
N TYR A 19 19.99 -30.48 -5.91
CA TYR A 19 20.53 -31.02 -4.66
C TYR A 19 21.54 -30.13 -3.92
N GLU A 20 21.80 -28.89 -4.36
CA GLU A 20 22.54 -27.91 -3.57
C GLU A 20 21.60 -27.15 -2.63
N THR A 21 22.08 -26.79 -1.43
CA THR A 21 21.34 -25.97 -0.48
C THR A 21 21.48 -24.49 -0.81
N SER A 22 20.37 -23.83 -1.13
CA SER A 22 20.33 -22.37 -1.23
C SER A 22 20.50 -21.74 0.16
N LYS A 23 21.49 -20.85 0.29
CA LYS A 23 21.72 -20.07 1.51
C LYS A 23 21.34 -18.61 1.28
N GLY A 24 20.68 -18.01 2.26
CA GLY A 24 20.32 -16.60 2.25
C GLY A 24 20.29 -16.02 3.66
N THR A 25 20.71 -14.76 3.78
CA THR A 25 20.68 -14.01 5.03
C THR A 25 19.68 -12.86 4.89
N VAL A 26 18.81 -12.69 5.88
CA VAL A 26 17.88 -11.54 5.96
C VAL A 26 18.42 -10.57 6.99
N ILE A 27 18.57 -9.30 6.62
CA ILE A 27 19.01 -8.23 7.51
C ILE A 27 17.77 -7.42 7.89
N ALA A 28 17.51 -7.31 9.19
CA ALA A 28 16.44 -6.48 9.74
C ALA A 28 17.01 -5.20 10.33
N THR A 29 16.25 -4.10 10.27
CA THR A 29 16.71 -2.79 10.75
C THR A 29 16.14 -2.42 12.12
N ASN A 30 15.01 -3.02 12.50
CA ASN A 30 14.31 -2.73 13.74
C ASN A 30 13.61 -4.00 14.29
N PRO A 31 13.08 -3.98 15.53
CA PRO A 31 12.46 -5.15 16.14
C PRO A 31 11.24 -5.70 15.40
N ASP A 32 10.44 -4.85 14.72
CA ASP A 32 9.28 -5.30 13.95
C ASP A 32 9.73 -6.01 12.66
N ASP A 33 10.70 -5.45 11.95
CA ASP A 33 11.34 -6.07 10.78
C ASP A 33 11.96 -7.43 11.15
N ALA A 34 12.59 -7.53 12.33
CA ALA A 34 13.19 -8.76 12.81
C ALA A 34 12.14 -9.84 13.08
N ALA A 35 11.05 -9.48 13.76
CA ALA A 35 9.95 -10.41 14.02
C ALA A 35 9.26 -10.86 12.73
N GLU A 36 9.04 -9.94 11.79
CA GLU A 36 8.49 -10.24 10.47
C GLU A 36 9.41 -11.18 9.69
N ALA A 37 10.71 -10.90 9.65
CA ALA A 37 11.70 -11.74 9.00
C ALA A 37 11.73 -13.15 9.61
N MET A 38 11.70 -13.25 10.94
CA MET A 38 11.61 -14.53 11.64
C MET A 38 10.36 -15.31 11.23
N ALA A 39 9.19 -14.66 11.20
CA ALA A 39 7.94 -15.30 10.77
C ALA A 39 8.04 -15.80 9.32
N VAL A 40 8.47 -14.94 8.39
CA VAL A 40 8.59 -15.29 6.97
C VAL A 40 9.60 -16.43 6.74
N VAL A 41 10.73 -16.43 7.45
CA VAL A 41 11.74 -17.51 7.37
C VAL A 41 11.16 -18.81 7.91
N ARG A 42 10.52 -18.80 9.08
CA ARG A 42 9.89 -19.99 9.68
C ARG A 42 8.89 -20.60 8.70
N ARG A 43 7.96 -19.78 8.18
CA ARG A 43 6.98 -20.20 7.17
C ARG A 43 7.62 -20.75 5.90
N SER A 44 8.74 -20.14 5.45
CA SER A 44 9.44 -20.61 4.24
C SER A 44 10.10 -21.98 4.43
N LEU A 45 10.64 -22.24 5.62
CA LEU A 45 11.20 -23.55 5.98
C LEU A 45 10.13 -24.63 6.09
N ASP A 46 8.93 -24.25 6.56
CA ASP A 46 7.77 -25.14 6.68
C ASP A 46 6.98 -25.31 5.37
N GLY A 47 7.31 -24.56 4.32
CA GLY A 47 6.57 -24.58 3.05
C GLY A 47 5.20 -23.88 3.11
N GLU A 48 4.96 -23.05 4.12
CA GLU A 48 3.71 -22.29 4.33
C GLU A 48 3.66 -21.04 3.45
N LEU A 49 3.20 -21.22 2.21
CA LEU A 49 3.00 -20.13 1.25
C LEU A 49 1.73 -19.31 1.57
N GLU A 50 1.72 -18.05 1.11
CA GLU A 50 0.51 -17.23 1.14
C GLU A 50 -0.59 -17.79 0.22
N ALA A 51 -1.86 -17.56 0.61
CA ALA A 51 -2.98 -17.87 -0.26
C ALA A 51 -2.96 -16.99 -1.52
N THR A 52 -3.09 -17.62 -2.69
CA THR A 52 -3.24 -16.89 -3.96
C THR A 52 -4.62 -16.24 -4.02
N ARG A 53 -4.68 -14.92 -3.94
CA ARG A 53 -5.91 -14.16 -4.17
C ARG A 53 -6.09 -13.92 -5.67
N VAL A 54 -7.23 -14.34 -6.21
CA VAL A 54 -7.61 -14.09 -7.60
C VAL A 54 -8.85 -13.21 -7.61
N ARG A 55 -8.77 -12.06 -8.29
CA ARG A 55 -9.91 -11.17 -8.44
C ARG A 55 -10.92 -11.77 -9.40
N GLN A 56 -12.15 -11.93 -8.93
CA GLN A 56 -13.29 -12.35 -9.76
C GLN A 56 -13.84 -11.16 -10.54
N ARG A 57 -14.41 -11.44 -11.71
CA ARG A 57 -15.06 -10.50 -12.62
C ARG A 57 -14.26 -9.20 -12.88
N PRO A 58 -13.00 -9.27 -13.35
CA PRO A 58 -12.28 -8.06 -13.73
C PRO A 58 -12.83 -7.45 -15.02
N LEU A 59 -13.73 -6.48 -14.88
CA LEU A 59 -14.51 -5.94 -16.00
C LEU A 59 -13.64 -5.14 -16.98
N SER A 60 -12.53 -4.56 -16.53
CA SER A 60 -11.55 -3.94 -17.43
C SER A 60 -10.88 -4.98 -18.35
N VAL A 61 -10.68 -6.21 -17.86
CA VAL A 61 -10.15 -7.32 -18.65
C VAL A 61 -11.23 -7.82 -19.61
N LEU A 62 -12.49 -7.92 -19.17
CA LEU A 62 -13.61 -8.26 -20.05
C LEU A 62 -13.71 -7.28 -21.22
N ALA A 63 -13.68 -5.97 -20.94
CA ALA A 63 -13.70 -4.93 -21.94
C ALA A 63 -12.57 -5.10 -22.96
N ASN A 64 -11.35 -5.35 -22.47
CA ASN A 64 -10.20 -5.60 -23.33
C ASN A 64 -10.37 -6.84 -24.21
N GLN A 65 -10.88 -7.94 -23.66
CA GLN A 65 -11.09 -9.19 -24.41
C GLN A 65 -12.21 -9.07 -25.44
N MET A 66 -13.29 -8.35 -25.13
CA MET A 66 -14.34 -8.02 -26.11
C MET A 66 -13.73 -7.31 -27.31
N VAL A 67 -12.97 -6.23 -27.11
CA VAL A 67 -12.37 -5.48 -28.22
C VAL A 67 -11.34 -6.33 -28.98
N SER A 68 -10.47 -7.04 -28.27
CA SER A 68 -9.44 -7.91 -28.86
C SER A 68 -10.05 -8.99 -29.76
N SER A 69 -11.13 -9.63 -29.30
CA SER A 69 -11.82 -10.68 -30.05
C SER A 69 -12.39 -10.18 -31.39
N THR A 70 -12.76 -8.90 -31.48
CA THR A 70 -13.27 -8.28 -32.72
C THR A 70 -12.17 -7.93 -33.74
N LEU A 71 -10.90 -8.02 -33.35
CA LEU A 71 -9.78 -7.87 -34.29
C LEU A 71 -9.47 -9.16 -35.02
N GLU A 72 -9.69 -10.30 -34.35
CA GLU A 72 -9.60 -11.63 -34.95
C GLU A 72 -10.82 -11.92 -35.84
N ARG A 73 -12.03 -11.70 -35.31
CA ARG A 73 -13.30 -11.89 -36.03
C ARG A 73 -14.01 -10.55 -36.21
N ARG A 74 -14.58 -10.28 -37.38
CA ARG A 74 -15.21 -8.97 -37.66
C ARG A 74 -16.34 -8.60 -36.69
N GLU A 75 -17.12 -9.61 -36.28
CA GLU A 75 -18.25 -9.50 -35.37
C GLU A 75 -18.40 -10.78 -34.54
N TRP A 76 -19.11 -10.67 -33.42
CA TRP A 76 -19.47 -11.75 -32.52
C TRP A 76 -20.97 -11.69 -32.18
N ASP A 77 -21.58 -12.86 -32.03
CA ASP A 77 -22.86 -12.99 -31.31
C ASP A 77 -22.61 -12.76 -29.81
N ALA A 78 -23.36 -11.84 -29.20
CA ALA A 78 -23.12 -11.40 -27.83
C ALA A 78 -23.33 -12.53 -26.82
N ARG A 79 -24.37 -13.35 -27.02
CA ARG A 79 -24.66 -14.52 -26.16
C ARG A 79 -23.58 -15.59 -26.32
N GLY A 80 -23.17 -15.90 -27.53
CA GLY A 80 -22.10 -16.87 -27.80
C GLY A 80 -20.75 -16.44 -27.21
N PHE A 81 -20.41 -15.15 -27.27
CA PHE A 81 -19.20 -14.62 -26.64
C PHE A 81 -19.29 -14.68 -25.11
N TYR A 82 -20.42 -14.29 -24.52
CA TYR A 82 -20.69 -14.42 -23.08
C TYR A 82 -20.48 -15.85 -22.56
N GLU A 83 -21.06 -16.84 -23.23
CA GLU A 83 -20.89 -18.26 -22.88
C GLU A 83 -19.43 -18.74 -23.02
N THR A 84 -18.65 -18.12 -23.90
CA THR A 84 -17.22 -18.41 -24.03
C THR A 84 -16.43 -17.83 -22.87
N VAL A 85 -16.69 -16.57 -22.53
CA VAL A 85 -16.03 -15.85 -21.42
C VAL A 85 -16.26 -16.56 -20.09
N ARG A 86 -17.49 -17.03 -19.82
CA ARG A 86 -17.85 -17.74 -18.58
C ARG A 86 -17.10 -19.06 -18.34
N ARG A 87 -16.42 -19.60 -19.35
CA ARG A 87 -15.56 -20.78 -19.17
C ARG A 87 -14.25 -20.44 -18.47
N ALA A 88 -13.86 -19.17 -18.44
CA ALA A 88 -12.68 -18.72 -17.72
C ALA A 88 -12.96 -18.66 -16.21
N TYR A 89 -12.00 -19.14 -15.41
CA TYR A 89 -12.11 -19.20 -13.95
C TYR A 89 -12.49 -17.86 -13.29
N VAL A 90 -12.08 -16.72 -13.87
CA VAL A 90 -12.35 -15.39 -13.28
C VAL A 90 -13.70 -14.80 -13.69
N PHE A 91 -14.44 -15.43 -14.60
CA PHE A 91 -15.73 -14.96 -15.11
C PHE A 91 -16.84 -16.02 -14.99
N TRP A 92 -16.61 -17.10 -14.24
CA TRP A 92 -17.56 -18.21 -14.15
C TRP A 92 -18.94 -17.81 -13.61
N ASP A 93 -18.98 -16.81 -12.72
CA ASP A 93 -20.18 -16.23 -12.10
C ASP A 93 -20.62 -14.91 -12.75
N LEU A 94 -20.04 -14.53 -13.89
CA LEU A 94 -20.40 -13.28 -14.59
C LEU A 94 -21.88 -13.28 -14.97
N SER A 95 -22.61 -12.27 -14.49
CA SER A 95 -24.02 -12.07 -14.85
C SER A 95 -24.15 -11.55 -16.30
N TRP A 96 -25.31 -11.80 -16.92
CA TRP A 96 -25.58 -11.25 -18.25
C TRP A 96 -25.67 -9.73 -18.19
N GLU A 97 -26.22 -9.19 -17.10
CA GLU A 97 -26.37 -7.77 -16.83
C GLU A 97 -25.00 -7.07 -16.79
N GLU A 98 -24.03 -7.58 -16.03
CA GLU A 98 -22.66 -7.02 -16.00
C GLU A 98 -21.98 -7.10 -17.37
N PHE A 99 -22.19 -8.19 -18.10
CA PHE A 99 -21.64 -8.34 -19.45
C PHE A 99 -22.22 -7.29 -20.40
N SER A 100 -23.55 -7.12 -20.40
CA SER A 100 -24.25 -6.12 -21.21
C SER A 100 -23.83 -4.70 -20.84
N GLU A 101 -23.72 -4.37 -19.55
CA GLU A 101 -23.26 -3.04 -19.11
C GLU A 101 -21.86 -2.70 -19.65
N VAL A 102 -20.93 -3.66 -19.67
CA VAL A 102 -19.59 -3.45 -20.26
C VAL A 102 -19.67 -3.24 -21.77
N LEU A 103 -20.47 -4.06 -22.47
CA LEU A 103 -20.64 -3.94 -23.92
C LEU A 103 -21.26 -2.60 -24.31
N ASP A 104 -22.31 -2.18 -23.58
CA ASP A 104 -23.00 -0.91 -23.79
C ASP A 104 -22.06 0.26 -23.55
N LEU A 105 -21.27 0.24 -22.47
CA LEU A 105 -20.26 1.25 -22.21
C LEU A 105 -19.24 1.35 -23.36
N LEU A 106 -18.76 0.22 -23.90
CA LEU A 106 -17.83 0.20 -25.03
C LEU A 106 -18.47 0.70 -26.34
N ALA A 107 -19.76 0.48 -26.51
CA ALA A 107 -20.53 1.01 -27.64
C ALA A 107 -20.71 2.53 -27.53
N ASP A 108 -21.02 3.02 -26.33
CA ASP A 108 -21.22 4.45 -26.03
C ASP A 108 -19.95 5.27 -26.25
N VAL A 109 -18.80 4.77 -25.80
CA VAL A 109 -17.49 5.39 -26.07
C VAL A 109 -16.98 5.12 -27.48
N ARG A 110 -17.79 4.48 -28.32
CA ARG A 110 -17.55 4.20 -29.75
C ARG A 110 -16.30 3.36 -30.02
N VAL A 111 -15.88 2.56 -29.06
CA VAL A 111 -14.81 1.57 -29.23
C VAL A 111 -15.35 0.35 -29.97
N LEU A 112 -16.59 -0.06 -29.69
CA LEU A 112 -17.31 -1.13 -30.41
C LEU A 112 -18.63 -0.60 -30.98
N TRP A 113 -19.27 -1.37 -31.85
CA TRP A 113 -20.70 -1.24 -32.13
C TRP A 113 -21.43 -2.44 -31.52
N SER A 114 -22.70 -2.26 -31.14
CA SER A 114 -23.56 -3.29 -30.59
C SER A 114 -24.97 -3.10 -31.13
N GLU A 115 -25.47 -4.02 -31.96
CA GLU A 115 -26.79 -3.97 -32.62
C GLU A 115 -27.30 -5.40 -32.84
N ASP A 116 -28.62 -5.61 -32.73
CA ASP A 116 -29.29 -6.89 -33.01
C ASP A 116 -28.67 -8.13 -32.31
N GLY A 117 -28.22 -7.97 -31.06
CA GLY A 117 -27.60 -9.05 -30.27
C GLY A 117 -26.18 -9.42 -30.72
N LYS A 118 -25.57 -8.62 -31.60
CA LYS A 118 -24.19 -8.76 -32.05
C LYS A 118 -23.36 -7.55 -31.68
N PHE A 119 -22.05 -7.73 -31.65
CA PHE A 119 -21.11 -6.64 -31.52
C PHE A 119 -19.90 -6.83 -32.42
N GLY A 120 -19.25 -5.72 -32.76
CA GLY A 120 -18.08 -5.77 -33.63
C GLY A 120 -17.22 -4.52 -33.59
N ARG A 121 -16.11 -4.57 -34.32
CA ARG A 121 -15.12 -3.50 -34.29
C ARG A 121 -15.60 -2.22 -34.97
N ARG A 122 -15.21 -1.07 -34.42
CA ARG A 122 -15.21 0.24 -35.06
C ARG A 122 -13.77 0.64 -35.45
N ARG A 123 -13.62 1.82 -36.06
CA ARG A 123 -12.29 2.39 -36.39
C ARG A 123 -11.40 2.54 -35.16
N ALA A 124 -11.99 2.89 -34.01
CA ALA A 124 -11.26 3.10 -32.76
C ALA A 124 -10.75 1.79 -32.13
N SER A 125 -11.36 0.64 -32.40
CA SER A 125 -11.00 -0.65 -31.76
C SER A 125 -9.54 -1.01 -31.93
N ARG A 126 -8.96 -0.75 -33.12
CA ARG A 126 -7.56 -1.09 -33.40
C ARG A 126 -6.59 -0.19 -32.63
N ARG A 127 -6.92 1.10 -32.48
CA ARG A 127 -6.13 2.03 -31.64
C ARG A 127 -6.22 1.61 -30.18
N TYR A 128 -7.44 1.41 -29.68
CA TYR A 128 -7.70 0.92 -28.33
C TYR A 128 -6.90 -0.34 -28.00
N PHE A 129 -6.89 -1.32 -28.90
CA PHE A 129 -6.17 -2.58 -28.69
C PHE A 129 -4.66 -2.36 -28.57
N ASN A 130 -4.07 -1.56 -29.47
CA ASN A 130 -2.64 -1.25 -29.41
C ASN A 130 -2.27 -0.50 -28.12
N ASP A 131 -3.16 0.37 -27.65
CA ASP A 131 -2.98 1.13 -26.41
C ASP A 131 -3.17 0.28 -25.15
N ASN A 132 -3.86 -0.86 -25.27
CA ASN A 132 -4.24 -1.74 -24.16
C ASN A 132 -3.76 -3.18 -24.33
N LEU A 133 -2.61 -3.39 -24.99
CA LEU A 133 -1.99 -4.72 -25.14
C LEU A 133 -1.66 -5.38 -23.79
N SER A 134 -1.27 -4.57 -22.80
CA SER A 134 -0.96 -5.01 -21.45
C SER A 134 -2.04 -4.56 -20.47
N MET A 135 -2.38 -5.42 -19.51
CA MET A 135 -3.20 -5.03 -18.35
C MET A 135 -2.38 -4.37 -17.24
N ILE A 136 -1.04 -4.44 -17.31
CA ILE A 136 -0.14 -3.69 -16.44
C ILE A 136 -0.27 -2.20 -16.81
N PRO A 137 -0.56 -1.30 -15.86
CA PRO A 137 -0.62 0.13 -16.13
C PRO A 137 0.77 0.64 -16.55
N ASP A 138 0.79 1.59 -17.49
CA ASP A 138 2.02 2.36 -17.74
C ASP A 138 2.20 3.35 -16.59
N GLU A 139 3.39 3.41 -16.03
CA GLU A 139 3.73 4.36 -14.96
C GLU A 139 4.76 5.35 -15.47
N ARG A 140 4.49 6.64 -15.26
CA ARG A 140 5.47 7.71 -15.46
C ARG A 140 6.15 8.02 -14.13
N SER A 141 7.40 8.43 -14.21
CA SER A 141 8.14 8.97 -13.07
C SER A 141 8.38 10.46 -13.28
N PHE A 142 8.18 11.27 -12.24
CA PHE A 142 8.46 12.71 -12.24
C PHE A 142 9.81 12.97 -11.60
N ALA A 143 10.63 13.82 -12.21
CA ALA A 143 11.90 14.25 -11.64
C ALA A 143 11.68 15.29 -10.52
N VAL A 144 12.20 15.04 -9.33
CA VAL A 144 12.19 16.02 -8.23
C VAL A 144 13.40 16.92 -8.36
N VAL A 145 13.18 18.22 -8.47
CA VAL A 145 14.22 19.23 -8.71
C VAL A 145 14.17 20.32 -7.65
N ASP A 146 15.30 20.59 -7.02
CA ASP A 146 15.43 21.69 -6.04
C ASP A 146 15.35 23.05 -6.74
N ILE A 147 14.45 23.94 -6.31
CA ILE A 147 14.32 25.29 -6.85
C ILE A 147 15.58 26.14 -6.66
N ALA A 148 16.28 25.95 -5.53
CA ALA A 148 17.43 26.78 -5.18
C ALA A 148 18.67 26.36 -5.97
N SER A 149 18.96 25.05 -6.01
CA SER A 149 20.16 24.53 -6.66
C SER A 149 19.95 24.03 -8.10
N ARG A 150 18.70 23.93 -8.56
CA ARG A 150 18.29 23.26 -9.82
C ARG A 150 18.80 21.82 -9.95
N ARG A 151 19.15 21.20 -8.82
CA ARG A 151 19.71 19.85 -8.79
C ARG A 151 18.59 18.82 -8.78
N PHE A 152 18.76 17.76 -9.57
CA PHE A 152 17.95 16.55 -9.47
C PHE A 152 18.17 15.86 -8.13
N ILE A 153 17.09 15.66 -7.38
CA ILE A 153 17.08 15.03 -6.07
C ILE A 153 16.77 13.54 -6.21
N GLY A 154 15.72 13.18 -6.96
CA GLY A 154 15.22 11.83 -7.13
C GLY A 154 14.03 11.80 -8.07
N THR A 155 13.37 10.65 -8.20
CA THR A 155 12.11 10.53 -8.93
C THR A 155 10.92 10.43 -7.97
N LEU A 156 9.70 10.52 -8.48
CA LEU A 156 8.46 10.15 -7.81
C LEU A 156 7.55 9.44 -8.80
N ASP A 157 6.84 8.40 -8.37
CA ASP A 157 5.86 7.73 -9.23
C ASP A 157 4.62 8.58 -9.44
N GLU A 158 4.05 8.51 -10.65
CA GLU A 158 2.83 9.23 -11.03
C GLU A 158 1.67 8.99 -10.05
N ALA A 159 1.58 7.79 -9.47
CA ALA A 159 0.57 7.46 -8.46
C ALA A 159 0.69 8.32 -7.20
N PHE A 160 1.91 8.59 -6.72
CA PHE A 160 2.13 9.46 -5.57
C PHE A 160 1.80 10.91 -5.92
N VAL A 161 2.25 11.35 -7.10
CA VAL A 161 2.01 12.71 -7.61
C VAL A 161 0.52 12.98 -7.74
N ALA A 162 -0.23 12.09 -8.39
CA ALA A 162 -1.67 12.26 -8.61
C ALA A 162 -2.50 12.28 -7.32
N ASN A 163 -2.06 11.57 -6.27
CA ASN A 163 -2.80 11.47 -5.01
C ASN A 163 -2.41 12.54 -3.98
N TYR A 164 -1.16 13.00 -3.99
CA TYR A 164 -0.59 13.80 -2.91
C TYR A 164 0.04 15.12 -3.38
N ALA A 165 0.57 15.18 -4.61
CA ALA A 165 1.30 16.36 -5.05
C ALA A 165 0.35 17.50 -5.39
N ALA A 166 0.33 18.49 -4.51
CA ALA A 166 -0.27 19.79 -4.72
C ALA A 166 0.75 20.87 -4.32
N PRO A 167 0.64 22.10 -4.84
CA PRO A 167 1.44 23.22 -4.34
C PRO A 167 1.28 23.34 -2.82
N SER A 168 2.39 23.58 -2.12
CA SER A 168 2.50 23.58 -0.65
C SER A 168 2.37 22.22 0.05
N ALA A 169 2.21 21.10 -0.68
CA ALA A 169 2.29 19.77 -0.07
C ALA A 169 3.75 19.41 0.27
N LYS A 170 3.95 18.67 1.36
CA LYS A 170 5.28 18.33 1.89
C LYS A 170 5.52 16.84 1.77
N PHE A 171 6.69 16.41 1.32
CA PHE A 171 7.01 14.98 1.23
C PHE A 171 8.49 14.72 1.51
N ILE A 172 8.83 13.45 1.76
CA ILE A 172 10.20 13.05 2.11
C ILE A 172 10.82 12.29 0.93
N VAL A 173 11.97 12.73 0.42
CA VAL A 173 12.77 11.97 -0.57
C VAL A 173 14.22 11.94 -0.14
N LYS A 174 14.82 10.74 -0.19
CA LYS A 174 16.19 10.46 0.29
C LYS A 174 16.42 10.96 1.72
N GLY A 175 15.38 10.83 2.55
CA GLY A 175 15.42 11.25 3.94
C GLY A 175 15.48 12.75 4.18
N VAL A 176 15.16 13.57 3.19
CA VAL A 176 15.06 15.02 3.38
C VAL A 176 13.61 15.44 3.16
N PRO A 177 13.02 16.29 4.02
CA PRO A 177 11.71 16.86 3.77
C PRO A 177 11.79 17.97 2.71
N TRP A 178 10.85 17.93 1.77
CA TRP A 178 10.72 18.85 0.65
C TRP A 178 9.30 19.40 0.59
N LEU A 179 9.17 20.69 0.31
CA LEU A 179 7.90 21.38 0.04
C LEU A 179 7.75 21.54 -1.47
N ILE A 180 6.60 21.16 -2.02
CA ILE A 180 6.27 21.36 -3.43
C ILE A 180 5.98 22.84 -3.66
N VAL A 181 6.82 23.47 -4.48
CA VAL A 181 6.61 24.85 -4.94
C VAL A 181 5.76 24.85 -6.20
N ASP A 182 6.12 23.98 -7.16
CA ASP A 182 5.45 23.91 -8.45
C ASP A 182 5.49 22.49 -9.06
N LEU A 183 4.60 22.24 -10.01
CA LEU A 183 4.36 20.96 -10.66
C LEU A 183 4.41 21.14 -12.20
N ASP A 184 5.58 20.89 -12.80
CA ASP A 184 5.80 20.91 -14.24
C ASP A 184 5.39 19.58 -14.91
N GLU A 185 5.43 19.52 -16.25
CA GLU A 185 5.04 18.31 -17.00
C GLU A 185 5.85 17.06 -16.71
N GLU A 186 7.16 17.21 -16.48
CA GLU A 186 8.05 16.08 -16.23
C GLU A 186 8.78 16.20 -14.88
N SER A 187 8.59 17.32 -14.16
CA SER A 187 9.30 17.60 -12.92
C SER A 187 8.43 18.21 -11.83
N ILE A 188 8.83 17.98 -10.59
CA ILE A 188 8.27 18.61 -9.40
C ILE A 188 9.35 19.51 -8.83
N VAL A 189 9.05 20.80 -8.81
CA VAL A 189 9.95 21.82 -8.28
C VAL A 189 9.70 21.93 -6.79
N VAL A 190 10.75 21.74 -6.00
CA VAL A 190 10.67 21.69 -4.54
C VAL A 190 11.64 22.63 -3.87
N GLU A 191 11.31 23.06 -2.66
CA GLU A 191 12.24 23.69 -1.74
C GLU A 191 12.41 22.86 -0.47
N ARG A 192 13.53 23.03 0.24
CA ARG A 192 13.76 22.31 1.50
C ARG A 192 12.73 22.73 2.55
N SER A 193 12.21 21.76 3.29
CA SER A 193 11.34 22.00 4.44
C SER A 193 11.95 21.42 5.71
N SER A 194 11.75 22.10 6.84
CA SER A 194 12.07 21.57 8.17
C SER A 194 10.92 20.74 8.75
N GLU A 195 9.75 20.76 8.12
CA GLU A 195 8.57 20.04 8.58
C GLU A 195 8.41 18.72 7.82
N LEU A 196 8.02 17.67 8.56
CA LEU A 196 7.81 16.35 7.99
C LEU A 196 6.65 16.35 6.99
N GLY A 197 6.82 15.55 5.94
CA GLY A 197 5.84 15.38 4.87
C GLY A 197 5.41 13.93 4.69
N ALA A 198 4.54 13.67 3.73
CA ALA A 198 4.20 12.29 3.36
C ALA A 198 5.42 11.54 2.81
N ILE A 199 5.52 10.26 3.12
CA ILE A 199 6.51 9.38 2.50
C ILE A 199 5.93 8.89 1.17
N PRO A 200 6.63 9.08 0.05
CA PRO A 200 6.24 8.48 -1.21
C PRO A 200 6.39 6.96 -1.13
N SER A 201 5.30 6.26 -1.40
CA SER A 201 5.31 4.82 -1.63
C SER A 201 5.52 4.56 -3.11
N TRP A 202 6.58 3.86 -3.47
CA TRP A 202 6.83 3.43 -4.84
C TRP A 202 5.94 2.24 -5.20
N VAL A 203 5.39 2.23 -6.42
CA VAL A 203 4.60 1.09 -6.88
C VAL A 203 5.53 -0.11 -7.08
N GLY A 204 5.40 -1.11 -6.21
CA GLY A 204 6.14 -2.37 -6.28
C GLY A 204 7.17 -2.61 -5.17
N GLU A 205 7.52 -1.61 -4.36
CA GLU A 205 8.43 -1.77 -3.22
C GLU A 205 7.72 -2.32 -1.97
N ASP A 206 6.58 -1.76 -1.59
CA ASP A 206 5.82 -2.22 -0.42
C ASP A 206 4.84 -3.34 -0.78
N LEU A 207 5.34 -4.57 -0.82
CA LEU A 207 4.44 -5.72 -0.67
C LEU A 207 3.71 -5.60 0.67
N PRO A 208 2.37 -5.76 0.68
CA PRO A 208 1.64 -5.80 1.93
C PRO A 208 2.10 -7.02 2.73
N VAL A 209 2.25 -6.83 4.05
CA VAL A 209 2.45 -7.94 4.98
C VAL A 209 1.14 -8.71 5.07
N PRO A 210 1.14 -10.03 4.80
CA PRO A 210 -0.04 -10.87 4.92
C PRO A 210 -0.56 -10.93 6.36
N PHE A 211 -1.87 -11.18 6.49
CA PHE A 211 -2.53 -11.32 7.80
C PHE A 211 -1.87 -12.41 8.65
N GLU A 212 -1.52 -13.55 8.06
CA GLU A 212 -0.97 -14.71 8.74
C GLU A 212 0.44 -14.44 9.30
N VAL A 213 1.24 -13.67 8.56
CA VAL A 213 2.57 -13.21 9.01
C VAL A 213 2.41 -12.25 10.18
N ALA A 214 1.50 -11.28 10.06
CA ALA A 214 1.27 -10.30 11.12
C ALA A 214 0.71 -10.94 12.40
N GLN A 215 -0.19 -11.91 12.28
CA GLN A 215 -0.71 -12.71 13.38
C GLN A 215 0.39 -13.53 14.06
N GLU A 216 1.31 -14.09 13.29
CA GLU A 216 2.44 -14.81 13.85
C GLU A 216 3.39 -13.91 14.64
N VAL A 217 3.67 -12.71 14.13
CA VAL A 217 4.37 -11.66 14.89
C VAL A 217 3.59 -11.30 16.16
N GLY A 218 2.26 -11.20 16.06
CA GLY A 218 1.36 -11.02 17.21
C GLY A 218 1.55 -12.08 18.30
N ARG A 219 1.62 -13.37 17.91
CA ARG A 219 1.90 -14.48 18.83
C ARG A 219 3.29 -14.39 19.47
N MET A 220 4.31 -14.02 18.70
CA MET A 220 5.65 -13.78 19.25
C MET A 220 5.63 -12.66 20.31
N ARG A 221 4.94 -11.54 20.03
CA ARG A 221 4.73 -10.46 20.99
C ARG A 221 3.96 -10.95 22.23
N GLY A 222 2.97 -11.81 22.04
CA GLY A 222 2.18 -12.46 23.09
C GLY A 222 2.97 -13.41 23.99
N GLY A 223 4.19 -13.80 23.61
CA GLY A 223 5.07 -14.65 24.43
C GLY A 223 5.26 -16.07 23.89
N ALA A 224 4.89 -16.35 22.64
CA ALA A 224 5.25 -17.60 21.99
C ALA A 224 6.77 -17.84 22.02
N PRO A 225 7.23 -19.09 22.20
CA PRO A 225 8.65 -19.39 22.27
C PRO A 225 9.37 -19.02 20.97
N LEU A 226 10.54 -18.37 21.08
CA LEU A 226 11.34 -17.96 19.92
C LEU A 226 12.26 -19.07 19.36
N ALA A 227 12.28 -20.24 20.00
CA ALA A 227 13.10 -21.38 19.59
C ALA A 227 12.83 -21.88 18.15
N PRO A 228 11.59 -21.94 17.65
CA PRO A 228 11.29 -22.37 16.28
C PRO A 228 11.74 -21.39 15.19
N TYR A 229 12.05 -20.15 15.57
CA TYR A 229 12.38 -19.09 14.62
C TYR A 229 13.88 -19.07 14.33
N SER A 230 14.24 -19.08 13.05
CA SER A 230 15.64 -18.99 12.63
C SER A 230 16.12 -17.53 12.66
N ALA A 231 16.93 -17.20 13.66
CA ALA A 231 17.64 -15.94 13.81
C ALA A 231 18.85 -16.16 14.73
N ASP A 232 19.86 -15.27 14.65
CA ASP A 232 20.95 -15.27 15.62
C ASP A 232 20.48 -14.87 17.03
N ASP A 233 21.25 -15.27 18.04
CA ASP A 233 20.89 -15.04 19.45
C ASP A 233 20.77 -13.55 19.77
N ALA A 234 21.64 -12.70 19.19
CA ALA A 234 21.60 -11.26 19.38
C ALA A 234 20.26 -10.63 18.92
N THR A 235 19.74 -11.08 17.77
CA THR A 235 18.44 -10.65 17.23
C THR A 235 17.29 -11.07 18.14
N LYS A 236 17.30 -12.32 18.63
CA LYS A 236 16.28 -12.82 19.56
C LYS A 236 16.33 -12.10 20.91
N GLU A 237 17.52 -11.81 21.41
CA GLU A 237 17.73 -11.04 22.63
C GLU A 237 17.26 -9.60 22.49
N GLU A 238 17.58 -8.92 21.39
CA GLU A 238 17.12 -7.54 21.15
C GLU A 238 15.60 -7.48 21.06
N PHE A 239 14.96 -8.40 20.32
CA PHE A 239 13.50 -8.48 20.26
C PHE A 239 12.90 -8.76 21.65
N SER A 240 13.48 -9.69 22.42
CA SER A 240 13.02 -9.99 23.78
C SER A 240 13.18 -8.80 24.74
N ARG A 241 14.29 -8.06 24.63
CA ARG A 241 14.57 -6.84 25.39
C ARG A 241 13.58 -5.74 25.06
N TYR A 242 13.25 -5.57 23.78
CA TYR A 242 12.23 -4.65 23.32
C TYR A 242 10.84 -5.00 23.90
N LEU A 243 10.44 -6.27 23.86
CA LEU A 243 9.18 -6.72 24.47
C LEU A 243 9.19 -6.58 26.01
N ALA A 244 10.32 -6.82 26.66
CA ALA A 244 10.45 -6.64 28.10
C ALA A 244 10.22 -5.16 28.51
N LYS A 245 10.78 -4.21 27.75
CA LYS A 245 10.52 -2.76 27.94
C LYS A 245 9.04 -2.42 27.79
N GLN A 246 8.36 -2.98 26.79
CA GLN A 246 6.91 -2.80 26.64
C GLN A 246 6.15 -3.37 27.85
N ARG A 247 6.38 -4.65 28.19
CA ARG A 247 5.68 -5.36 29.27
C ARG A 247 5.85 -4.73 30.65
N ALA A 248 6.95 -4.02 30.87
CA ALA A 248 7.24 -3.38 32.15
C ALA A 248 6.23 -2.27 32.51
N ALA A 249 5.64 -1.59 31.52
CA ALA A 249 4.78 -0.42 31.77
C ALA A 249 3.49 -0.39 30.93
N PHE A 250 3.39 -1.19 29.87
CA PHE A 250 2.31 -1.10 28.89
C PHE A 250 1.77 -2.47 28.49
N PRO A 251 0.48 -2.58 28.12
CA PRO A 251 -0.06 -3.79 27.53
C PRO A 251 0.64 -4.10 26.19
N VAL A 252 0.81 -5.39 25.88
CA VAL A 252 1.43 -5.81 24.63
C VAL A 252 0.34 -6.12 23.60
N PRO A 253 0.29 -5.41 22.45
CA PRO A 253 -0.54 -5.81 21.32
C PRO A 253 -0.05 -7.16 20.77
N SER A 254 -0.99 -8.04 20.48
CA SER A 254 -0.74 -9.43 20.06
C SER A 254 -1.71 -9.85 18.97
N ASP A 255 -1.74 -11.14 18.64
CA ASP A 255 -2.69 -11.72 17.68
C ASP A 255 -4.15 -11.59 18.13
N ALA A 256 -4.39 -11.57 19.44
CA ALA A 256 -5.73 -11.48 20.05
C ALA A 256 -5.92 -10.24 20.94
N ARG A 257 -5.06 -9.22 20.82
CA ARG A 257 -5.18 -7.97 21.58
C ARG A 257 -4.81 -6.74 20.75
N ILE A 258 -5.75 -5.81 20.67
CA ILE A 258 -5.58 -4.45 20.16
C ILE A 258 -5.26 -3.51 21.33
N THR A 259 -4.26 -2.65 21.16
CA THR A 259 -4.01 -1.54 22.10
C THR A 259 -4.31 -0.20 21.44
N VAL A 260 -5.05 0.66 22.15
CA VAL A 260 -5.41 2.00 21.72
C VAL A 260 -4.63 3.01 22.55
N GLU A 261 -3.66 3.66 21.91
CA GLU A 261 -2.80 4.66 22.53
C GLU A 261 -3.22 6.05 22.08
N VAL A 262 -3.38 6.97 23.03
CA VAL A 262 -3.84 8.34 22.75
C VAL A 262 -2.92 9.34 23.42
N GLU A 263 -2.43 10.30 22.64
CA GLU A 263 -1.72 11.48 23.11
C GLU A 263 -2.22 12.72 22.35
N ASP A 264 -2.83 13.65 23.08
CA ASP A 264 -3.48 14.86 22.55
C ASP A 264 -4.48 14.55 21.40
N THR A 265 -4.11 14.85 20.16
CA THR A 265 -4.89 14.59 18.93
C THR A 265 -4.45 13.33 18.19
N THR A 266 -3.30 12.77 18.54
CA THR A 266 -2.75 11.59 17.90
C THR A 266 -3.27 10.32 18.56
N VAL A 267 -3.80 9.41 17.73
CA VAL A 267 -4.27 8.09 18.15
C VAL A 267 -3.47 7.03 17.39
N ILE A 268 -2.95 6.04 18.12
CA ILE A 268 -2.27 4.87 17.58
C ILE A 268 -3.05 3.62 18.00
N VAL A 269 -3.60 2.91 17.03
CA VAL A 269 -4.24 1.61 17.25
C VAL A 269 -3.24 0.53 16.83
N ASN A 270 -2.62 -0.16 17.78
CA ASN A 270 -1.73 -1.27 17.48
C ASN A 270 -2.55 -2.53 17.26
N ALA A 271 -2.40 -3.12 16.08
CA ALA A 271 -3.23 -4.19 15.56
C ALA A 271 -2.40 -5.12 14.65
N CYS A 272 -2.13 -6.34 15.11
CA CYS A 272 -1.29 -7.33 14.42
C CYS A 272 -2.07 -8.10 13.32
N PHE A 273 -2.67 -7.38 12.37
CA PHE A 273 -3.53 -7.98 11.33
C PHE A 273 -3.01 -7.76 9.89
N GLY A 274 -1.85 -7.14 9.72
CA GLY A 274 -1.21 -6.98 8.41
C GLY A 274 -1.73 -5.78 7.65
N SER A 275 -1.09 -5.48 6.52
CA SER A 275 -1.23 -4.17 5.86
C SER A 275 -2.65 -3.91 5.35
N ARG A 276 -3.29 -4.90 4.72
CA ARG A 276 -4.59 -4.71 4.07
C ARG A 276 -5.76 -4.68 5.05
N VAL A 277 -5.71 -5.48 6.11
CA VAL A 277 -6.73 -5.44 7.18
C VAL A 277 -6.65 -4.11 7.91
N ASN A 278 -5.44 -3.69 8.29
CA ASN A 278 -5.25 -2.39 8.94
C ASN A 278 -5.63 -1.22 8.04
N GLU A 279 -5.35 -1.27 6.73
CA GLU A 279 -5.82 -0.27 5.77
C GLU A 279 -7.35 -0.16 5.72
N THR A 280 -8.03 -1.31 5.80
CA THR A 280 -9.50 -1.38 5.79
C THR A 280 -10.08 -0.80 7.07
N LEU A 281 -9.62 -1.30 8.23
CA LEU A 281 -10.05 -0.84 9.55
C LEU A 281 -9.74 0.64 9.76
N GLY A 282 -8.54 1.08 9.39
CA GLY A 282 -8.13 2.46 9.53
C GLY A 282 -9.03 3.41 8.75
N ARG A 283 -9.38 3.07 7.50
CA ARG A 283 -10.30 3.89 6.69
C ARG A 283 -11.71 3.90 7.22
N ALA A 284 -12.21 2.75 7.71
CA ALA A 284 -13.51 2.67 8.36
C ALA A 284 -13.55 3.59 9.60
N LEU A 285 -12.53 3.52 10.46
CA LEU A 285 -12.40 4.35 11.65
C LEU A 285 -12.26 5.84 11.30
N ALA A 286 -11.41 6.20 10.34
CA ALA A 286 -11.23 7.58 9.91
C ALA A 286 -12.53 8.18 9.34
N SER A 287 -13.29 7.38 8.58
CA SER A 287 -14.59 7.80 8.06
C SER A 287 -15.62 8.00 9.17
N LEU A 288 -15.68 7.07 10.14
CA LEU A 288 -16.58 7.18 11.29
C LEU A 288 -16.24 8.40 12.15
N ALA A 289 -14.95 8.62 12.43
CA ALA A 289 -14.47 9.79 13.16
C ALA A 289 -14.77 11.09 12.40
N THR A 290 -14.57 11.11 11.07
CA THR A 290 -14.93 12.27 10.23
C THR A 290 -16.43 12.58 10.32
N ALA A 291 -17.29 11.55 10.25
CA ALA A 291 -18.73 11.73 10.38
C ALA A 291 -19.14 12.23 11.78
N ARG A 292 -18.46 11.77 12.83
CA ARG A 292 -18.74 12.16 14.23
C ARG A 292 -18.28 13.58 14.55
N PHE A 293 -17.10 13.99 14.05
CA PHE A 293 -16.49 15.28 14.40
C PHE A 293 -16.73 16.38 13.37
N GLY A 294 -17.21 16.05 12.17
CA GLY A 294 -17.47 17.01 11.10
C GLY A 294 -16.20 17.63 10.51
N ALA A 295 -15.04 17.00 10.70
CA ALA A 295 -13.75 17.47 10.23
C ALA A 295 -12.89 16.31 9.73
N SER A 296 -11.98 16.58 8.79
CA SER A 296 -11.10 15.58 8.21
C SER A 296 -10.17 14.96 9.25
N VAL A 297 -10.04 13.63 9.21
CA VAL A 297 -9.11 12.86 10.04
C VAL A 297 -7.94 12.41 9.19
N GLY A 298 -6.71 12.68 9.65
CA GLY A 298 -5.51 12.16 9.01
C GLY A 298 -5.38 10.66 9.27
N ILE A 299 -5.01 9.88 8.25
CA ILE A 299 -4.82 8.43 8.37
C ILE A 299 -3.46 8.02 7.79
N ARG A 300 -2.76 7.17 8.53
CA ARG A 300 -1.61 6.40 8.05
C ARG A 300 -1.68 5.00 8.63
N THR A 301 -1.31 4.00 7.85
CA THR A 301 -1.36 2.60 8.27
C THR A 301 -0.02 1.94 8.02
N ASP A 302 0.31 0.98 8.89
CA ASP A 302 1.40 0.03 8.70
C ASP A 302 0.86 -1.39 9.03
N PRO A 303 1.65 -2.45 8.81
CA PRO A 303 1.24 -3.83 9.09
C PRO A 303 0.76 -4.13 10.52
N TYR A 304 1.18 -3.31 11.48
CA TYR A 304 0.98 -3.51 12.92
C TYR A 304 0.26 -2.34 13.61
N ARG A 305 0.01 -1.23 12.90
CA ARG A 305 -0.53 0.01 13.48
C ARG A 305 -1.42 0.79 12.52
N ILE A 306 -2.41 1.45 13.08
CA ILE A 306 -3.21 2.49 12.43
C ILE A 306 -2.98 3.78 13.20
N PHE A 307 -2.50 4.80 12.51
CA PHE A 307 -2.32 6.15 13.03
C PHE A 307 -3.47 7.01 12.55
N LEU A 308 -4.15 7.66 13.50
CA LEU A 308 -5.21 8.62 13.23
C LEU A 308 -4.83 9.96 13.86
N GLU A 309 -4.85 11.02 13.05
CA GLU A 309 -4.69 12.38 13.52
C GLU A 309 -6.07 13.03 13.62
N MET A 310 -6.54 13.20 14.85
CA MET A 310 -7.87 13.69 15.15
C MET A 310 -7.91 15.21 15.11
N PRO A 311 -9.02 15.82 14.65
CA PRO A 311 -9.15 17.28 14.61
C PRO A 311 -9.23 17.93 16.00
N ARG A 312 -9.49 17.13 17.05
CA ARG A 312 -9.64 17.54 18.44
C ARG A 312 -9.24 16.40 19.37
N ARG A 313 -8.96 16.73 20.63
CA ARG A 313 -8.65 15.74 21.68
C ARG A 313 -9.75 14.70 21.80
N VAL A 314 -9.34 13.44 21.90
CA VAL A 314 -10.21 12.28 22.12
C VAL A 314 -9.69 11.46 23.31
N THR A 315 -10.54 10.61 23.87
CA THR A 315 -10.14 9.64 24.89
C THR A 315 -9.98 8.26 24.28
N GLY A 316 -9.12 7.41 24.87
CA GLY A 316 -8.99 6.02 24.44
C GLY A 316 -10.33 5.28 24.46
N GLY A 317 -11.17 5.52 25.49
CA GLY A 317 -12.51 4.95 25.56
C GLY A 317 -13.41 5.31 24.37
N SER A 318 -13.37 6.58 23.92
CA SER A 318 -14.14 6.99 22.74
C SER A 318 -13.67 6.29 21.46
N VAL A 319 -12.37 5.97 21.34
CA VAL A 319 -11.84 5.24 20.20
C VAL A 319 -12.23 3.76 20.27
N VAL A 320 -12.20 3.15 21.46
CA VAL A 320 -12.69 1.79 21.69
C VAL A 320 -14.18 1.68 21.33
N GLU A 321 -14.99 2.66 21.72
CA GLU A 321 -16.41 2.74 21.32
C GLU A 321 -16.56 2.84 19.80
N MET A 322 -15.74 3.66 19.12
CA MET A 322 -15.75 3.75 17.66
C MET A 322 -15.46 2.39 17.01
N ILE A 323 -14.43 1.66 17.47
CA ILE A 323 -14.10 0.32 16.98
C ILE A 323 -15.30 -0.63 17.18
N ARG A 324 -15.88 -0.66 18.39
CA ARG A 324 -17.01 -1.55 18.72
C ARG A 324 -18.30 -1.21 17.98
N SER A 325 -18.47 0.06 17.56
CA SER A 325 -19.65 0.51 16.83
C SER A 325 -19.65 0.16 15.34
N LEU A 326 -18.50 -0.27 14.80
CA LEU A 326 -18.43 -0.76 13.43
C LEU A 326 -19.13 -2.12 13.37
N ASP A 327 -20.15 -2.22 12.53
CA ASP A 327 -20.88 -3.47 12.29
C ASP A 327 -20.16 -4.31 11.23
N PRO A 328 -19.69 -5.53 11.56
CA PRO A 328 -19.07 -6.44 10.59
C PRO A 328 -19.99 -6.75 9.40
N GLY A 329 -21.29 -6.90 9.63
CA GLY A 329 -22.24 -7.31 8.59
C GLY A 329 -22.38 -6.29 7.46
N SER A 330 -22.34 -5.00 7.79
CA SER A 330 -22.45 -3.90 6.82
C SER A 330 -21.10 -3.32 6.36
N LEU A 331 -19.97 -3.86 6.83
CA LEU A 331 -18.64 -3.35 6.50
C LEU A 331 -18.36 -3.32 4.98
N PRO A 332 -18.69 -4.33 4.17
CA PRO A 332 -18.37 -4.29 2.73
C PRO A 332 -19.05 -3.14 1.99
N GLU A 333 -20.32 -2.91 2.28
CA GLU A 333 -21.17 -1.87 1.71
C GLU A 333 -20.73 -0.50 2.23
N PHE A 334 -20.41 -0.41 3.51
CA PHE A 334 -19.81 0.78 4.11
C PHE A 334 -18.50 1.15 3.43
N MET A 335 -17.59 0.21 3.22
CA MET A 335 -16.30 0.45 2.55
C MET A 335 -16.48 0.90 1.10
N ARG A 336 -17.47 0.36 0.37
CA ARG A 336 -17.82 0.85 -0.98
C ARG A 336 -18.25 2.32 -0.94
N LEU A 337 -19.01 2.75 0.08
CA LEU A 337 -19.40 4.15 0.24
C LEU A 337 -18.22 5.05 0.63
N VAL A 338 -17.38 4.61 1.57
CA VAL A 338 -16.17 5.33 2.01
C VAL A 338 -15.23 5.59 0.84
N LEU A 339 -15.02 4.56 -0.01
CA LEU A 339 -14.13 4.66 -1.14
C LEU A 339 -14.58 5.70 -2.16
N ARG A 340 -15.89 5.85 -2.43
CA ARG A 340 -16.42 6.81 -3.44
C ARG A 340 -15.91 8.23 -3.26
N ARG A 341 -15.61 8.65 -2.03
CA ARG A 341 -15.13 10.00 -1.71
C ARG A 341 -13.62 10.05 -1.48
N SER A 342 -12.93 8.93 -1.60
CA SER A 342 -11.52 8.81 -1.26
C SER A 342 -10.61 9.24 -2.41
N PRO A 343 -9.52 9.99 -2.15
CA PRO A 343 -8.52 10.33 -3.15
C PRO A 343 -7.95 9.12 -3.88
N ILE A 344 -7.86 7.95 -3.21
CA ILE A 344 -7.32 6.72 -3.78
C ILE A 344 -8.08 6.25 -5.04
N LEU A 345 -9.38 6.57 -5.16
CA LEU A 345 -10.14 6.24 -6.36
C LEU A 345 -9.74 7.10 -7.55
N ARG A 346 -9.23 8.32 -7.37
CA ARG A 346 -8.92 9.22 -8.50
C ARG A 346 -7.87 8.61 -9.42
N TRP A 347 -6.78 8.11 -8.82
CA TRP A 347 -5.75 7.41 -9.55
C TRP A 347 -6.26 6.12 -10.18
N GLN A 348 -7.03 5.33 -9.42
CA GLN A 348 -7.55 4.08 -9.94
C GLN A 348 -8.56 4.29 -11.09
N LEU A 349 -9.39 5.34 -11.00
CA LEU A 349 -10.32 5.75 -12.03
C LEU A 349 -9.59 6.11 -13.31
N PHE A 350 -8.52 6.89 -13.24
CA PHE A 350 -7.72 7.24 -14.40
C PHE A 350 -7.24 5.99 -15.16
N HIS A 351 -6.68 5.01 -14.43
CA HIS A 351 -6.22 3.77 -15.04
C HIS A 351 -7.34 2.92 -15.64
N VAL A 352 -8.43 2.73 -14.90
CA VAL A 352 -9.55 1.91 -15.39
C VAL A 352 -10.21 2.59 -16.58
N ALA A 353 -10.43 3.91 -16.54
CA ALA A 353 -10.98 4.67 -17.65
C ALA A 353 -10.13 4.56 -18.93
N ARG A 354 -8.80 4.51 -18.81
CA ARG A 354 -7.91 4.17 -19.94
C ARG A 354 -8.18 2.75 -20.49
N LYS A 355 -8.36 1.78 -19.59
CA LYS A 355 -8.72 0.40 -19.98
C LYS A 355 -10.13 0.27 -20.57
N PHE A 356 -11.04 1.21 -20.35
CA PHE A 356 -12.33 1.26 -21.05
C PHE A 356 -12.32 2.12 -22.32
N GLY A 357 -11.20 2.76 -22.66
CA GLY A 357 -11.08 3.60 -23.85
C GLY A 357 -11.72 4.98 -23.71
N ILE A 358 -12.05 5.39 -22.49
CA ILE A 358 -12.58 6.73 -22.16
C ILE A 358 -11.46 7.76 -22.20
N ILE A 359 -10.25 7.36 -21.80
CA ILE A 359 -9.05 8.19 -21.76
C ILE A 359 -7.99 7.60 -22.69
N GLU A 360 -7.36 8.45 -23.51
CA GLU A 360 -6.26 8.03 -24.38
C GLU A 360 -4.98 7.70 -23.58
N ARG A 361 -4.14 6.80 -24.10
CA ARG A 361 -2.92 6.33 -23.41
C ARG A 361 -1.97 7.46 -22.98
N GLY A 362 -1.87 8.50 -23.81
CA GLY A 362 -0.96 9.63 -23.60
C GLY A 362 -1.53 10.75 -22.72
N ALA A 363 -2.81 10.70 -22.33
CA ALA A 363 -3.43 11.76 -21.55
C ALA A 363 -2.72 11.96 -20.21
N ASP A 364 -2.63 13.21 -19.78
CA ASP A 364 -2.07 13.60 -18.49
C ASP A 364 -3.19 13.70 -17.45
N HIS A 365 -3.03 13.02 -16.31
CA HIS A 365 -4.02 13.01 -15.24
C HIS A 365 -4.34 14.40 -14.69
N ARG A 366 -3.42 15.37 -14.80
CA ARG A 366 -3.60 16.76 -14.31
C ARG A 366 -4.50 17.59 -15.22
N HIS A 367 -4.51 17.27 -16.50
CA HIS A 367 -5.37 17.90 -17.50
C HIS A 367 -6.73 17.18 -17.65
N VAL A 368 -6.84 15.98 -17.10
CA VAL A 368 -8.11 15.25 -17.03
C VAL A 368 -8.91 15.76 -15.84
N GLY A 369 -10.14 16.21 -16.09
CA GLY A 369 -11.10 16.58 -15.04
C GLY A 369 -11.60 15.35 -14.27
N LEU A 370 -10.74 14.73 -13.44
CA LEU A 370 -11.05 13.50 -12.70
C LEU A 370 -12.29 13.64 -11.81
N GLY A 371 -12.53 14.82 -11.24
CA GLY A 371 -13.77 15.13 -10.52
C GLY A 371 -15.01 14.98 -11.42
N ARG A 372 -15.00 15.57 -12.62
CA ARG A 372 -16.11 15.42 -13.58
C ARG A 372 -16.30 13.98 -14.03
N LEU A 373 -15.21 13.22 -14.19
CA LEU A 373 -15.31 11.80 -14.54
C LEU A 373 -15.94 10.98 -13.42
N LEU A 374 -15.60 11.25 -12.16
CA LEU A 374 -16.25 10.63 -11.01
C LEU A 374 -17.77 10.89 -11.05
N ASP A 375 -18.17 12.14 -11.25
CA ASP A 375 -19.59 12.53 -11.29
C ASP A 375 -20.32 11.91 -12.50
N THR A 376 -19.67 11.90 -13.68
CA THR A 376 -20.28 11.41 -14.93
C THR A 376 -20.50 9.91 -14.92
N PHE A 377 -19.55 9.16 -14.37
CA PHE A 377 -19.57 7.71 -14.37
C PHE A 377 -20.09 7.12 -13.05
N GLU A 378 -20.65 7.95 -12.15
CA GLU A 378 -21.25 7.46 -10.92
C GLU A 378 -22.36 6.44 -11.23
N GLY A 379 -22.36 5.32 -10.50
CA GLY A 379 -23.34 4.24 -10.69
C GLY A 379 -23.10 3.37 -11.93
N THR A 380 -22.14 3.70 -12.79
CA THR A 380 -21.81 2.90 -13.97
C THR A 380 -20.91 1.70 -13.67
N VAL A 381 -20.81 0.79 -14.63
CA VAL A 381 -19.90 -0.37 -14.59
C VAL A 381 -18.42 0.03 -14.45
N LEU A 382 -18.05 1.21 -14.96
CA LEU A 382 -16.72 1.77 -14.78
C LEU A 382 -16.41 1.98 -13.30
N MET A 383 -17.29 2.69 -12.59
CA MET A 383 -17.06 2.99 -11.17
C MET A 383 -17.12 1.73 -10.30
N ARG A 384 -17.97 0.77 -10.67
CA ARG A 384 -17.99 -0.56 -10.01
C ARG A 384 -16.63 -1.25 -10.13
N GLU A 385 -16.07 -1.30 -11.34
CA GLU A 385 -14.74 -1.87 -11.58
C GLU A 385 -13.63 -1.14 -10.80
N VAL A 386 -13.68 0.20 -10.74
CA VAL A 386 -12.68 0.99 -9.98
C VAL A 386 -12.72 0.63 -8.50
N VAL A 387 -13.92 0.65 -7.90
CA VAL A 387 -14.10 0.35 -6.47
C VAL A 387 -13.67 -1.08 -6.16
N ASP A 388 -14.14 -2.06 -6.94
CA ASP A 388 -13.82 -3.47 -6.72
C ASP A 388 -12.32 -3.76 -6.91
N LYS A 389 -11.65 -3.05 -7.82
CA LYS A 389 -10.20 -3.15 -7.99
C LYS A 389 -9.44 -2.58 -6.79
N VAL A 390 -9.83 -1.41 -6.25
CA VAL A 390 -9.21 -0.86 -5.04
C VAL A 390 -9.43 -1.77 -3.83
N LEU A 391 -10.66 -2.25 -3.62
CA LEU A 391 -10.99 -3.17 -2.54
C LEU A 391 -10.12 -4.43 -2.61
N PHE A 392 -9.93 -4.98 -3.80
CA PHE A 392 -9.11 -6.17 -3.98
C PHE A 392 -7.61 -5.92 -3.77
N GLU A 393 -7.05 -4.83 -4.32
CA GLU A 393 -5.61 -4.60 -4.33
C GLU A 393 -5.06 -4.04 -3.01
N LYS A 394 -5.86 -3.19 -2.35
CA LYS A 394 -5.41 -2.39 -1.19
C LYS A 394 -6.05 -2.83 0.12
N MET A 395 -7.15 -3.57 0.07
CA MET A 395 -7.98 -3.87 1.25
C MET A 395 -8.21 -5.36 1.45
N ASP A 396 -8.64 -5.67 2.66
CA ASP A 396 -9.05 -7.00 3.09
C ASP A 396 -10.27 -6.84 4.01
N VAL A 397 -11.43 -6.78 3.36
CA VAL A 397 -12.72 -6.56 4.04
C VAL A 397 -13.09 -7.79 4.87
N GLU A 398 -12.91 -9.00 4.33
CA GLU A 398 -13.20 -10.24 5.04
C GLU A 398 -12.34 -10.36 6.32
N GLY A 399 -11.04 -10.08 6.22
CA GLY A 399 -10.15 -10.05 7.39
C GLY A 399 -10.55 -8.97 8.41
N ALA A 400 -11.00 -7.80 7.95
CA ALA A 400 -11.50 -6.75 8.85
C ALA A 400 -12.82 -7.13 9.53
N GLN A 401 -13.74 -7.82 8.83
CA GLN A 401 -14.97 -8.36 9.42
C GLN A 401 -14.63 -9.34 10.54
N TRP A 402 -13.72 -10.29 10.27
CA TRP A 402 -13.25 -11.24 11.28
C TRP A 402 -12.69 -10.54 12.53
N VAL A 403 -11.89 -9.49 12.37
CA VAL A 403 -11.38 -8.71 13.52
C VAL A 403 -12.51 -8.07 14.31
N LEU A 404 -13.48 -7.44 13.63
CA LEU A 404 -14.60 -6.76 14.30
C LEU A 404 -15.53 -7.75 15.01
N GLU A 405 -15.80 -8.90 14.40
CA GLU A 405 -16.53 -10.01 15.03
C GLU A 405 -15.81 -10.47 16.30
N GLY A 406 -14.49 -10.65 16.23
CA GLY A 406 -13.69 -11.01 17.39
C GLY A 406 -13.68 -9.95 18.50
N VAL A 407 -13.77 -8.66 18.14
CA VAL A 407 -13.92 -7.59 19.13
C VAL A 407 -15.31 -7.62 19.79
N GLN A 408 -16.35 -8.00 19.04
CA GLN A 408 -17.72 -8.06 19.54
C GLN A 408 -17.98 -9.30 20.43
N ASP A 409 -17.39 -10.44 20.07
CA ASP A 409 -17.51 -11.69 20.85
C ASP A 409 -16.49 -11.80 22.01
N GLY A 410 -15.49 -10.93 22.03
CA GLY A 410 -14.48 -10.84 23.08
C GLY A 410 -13.25 -11.74 22.88
N SER A 411 -13.13 -12.43 21.73
CA SER A 411 -11.93 -13.17 21.36
C SER A 411 -10.75 -12.27 20.99
N VAL A 412 -11.01 -11.02 20.58
CA VAL A 412 -10.02 -9.96 20.39
C VAL A 412 -10.23 -8.87 21.45
N ASP A 413 -9.32 -8.83 22.42
CA ASP A 413 -9.34 -7.85 23.50
C ASP A 413 -8.96 -6.45 22.98
N VAL A 414 -9.60 -5.39 23.50
CA VAL A 414 -9.30 -4.00 23.12
C VAL A 414 -9.07 -3.19 24.39
N VAL A 415 -7.82 -2.75 24.59
CA VAL A 415 -7.40 -2.04 25.81
C VAL A 415 -6.82 -0.68 25.49
N THR A 416 -7.01 0.28 26.38
CA THR A 416 -6.43 1.62 26.26
C THR A 416 -5.08 1.71 26.96
N SER A 417 -4.16 2.51 26.42
CA SER A 417 -2.82 2.73 26.95
C SER A 417 -2.35 4.17 26.68
N GLY A 418 -1.28 4.61 27.36
CA GLY A 418 -0.48 5.74 26.90
C GLY A 418 0.46 5.35 25.75
N LEU A 419 1.18 6.32 25.19
CA LEU A 419 2.17 6.04 24.13
C LEU A 419 3.24 5.07 24.62
N SER A 420 3.36 3.96 23.91
CA SER A 420 4.24 2.87 24.25
C SER A 420 5.45 2.80 23.32
N PRO A 421 6.53 2.09 23.70
CA PRO A 421 7.64 1.79 22.79
C PRO A 421 7.19 1.18 21.46
N ILE A 422 6.21 0.26 21.50
CA ILE A 422 5.59 -0.31 20.30
C ILE A 422 4.88 0.77 19.48
N GLY A 423 4.00 1.59 20.05
CA GLY A 423 3.33 2.64 19.29
C GLY A 423 4.30 3.64 18.64
N LEU A 424 5.35 4.03 19.38
CA LEU A 424 6.36 5.00 18.93
C LEU A 424 7.29 4.46 17.85
N LEU A 425 7.58 3.15 17.81
CA LEU A 425 8.48 2.57 16.82
C LEU A 425 8.03 2.89 15.37
N GLY A 426 6.72 2.81 15.10
CA GLY A 426 6.18 3.14 13.77
C GLY A 426 6.16 4.65 13.43
N GLN A 427 6.39 5.52 14.41
CA GLN A 427 6.73 6.94 14.16
C GLN A 427 8.23 7.14 13.97
N GLN A 428 9.06 6.38 14.69
CA GLN A 428 10.52 6.45 14.60
C GLN A 428 11.03 5.96 13.25
N THR A 429 10.47 4.90 12.66
CA THR A 429 10.86 4.45 11.30
C THR A 429 10.73 5.58 10.27
N VAL A 430 9.71 6.43 10.40
CA VAL A 430 9.54 7.63 9.54
C VAL A 430 10.64 8.65 9.80
N ARG A 431 11.04 8.83 11.06
CA ARG A 431 12.12 9.76 11.44
C ARG A 431 13.51 9.22 11.13
N GLU A 432 13.76 7.92 11.22
CA GLU A 432 15.04 7.28 10.86
C GLU A 432 15.28 7.29 9.36
N LEU A 433 14.21 7.20 8.57
CA LEU A 433 14.27 7.45 7.13
C LEU A 433 14.68 8.89 6.84
N VAL A 434 14.46 9.84 7.76
CA VAL A 434 14.86 11.24 7.63
C VAL A 434 16.29 11.40 8.15
N ALA A 435 17.22 11.75 7.26
CA ALA A 435 18.56 12.12 7.67
C ALA A 435 18.47 13.38 8.53
N PRO A 436 19.09 13.41 9.72
CA PRO A 436 19.06 14.60 10.57
C PRO A 436 19.71 15.78 9.83
N ASP A 437 19.18 16.99 10.04
CA ASP A 437 19.62 18.25 9.40
C ASP A 437 21.13 18.51 9.53
N ARG A 438 21.77 17.90 10.54
CA ARG A 438 23.22 17.80 10.72
C ARG A 438 23.55 16.39 11.17
N ALA A 439 24.76 15.93 10.84
CA ALA A 439 25.32 14.74 11.47
C ALA A 439 25.13 14.88 12.99
N SER A 440 24.48 13.87 13.61
CA SER A 440 24.28 13.89 15.05
C SER A 440 25.64 13.99 15.74
N GLU A 441 25.68 14.57 16.94
CA GLU A 441 26.94 14.69 17.69
C GLU A 441 27.65 13.34 17.79
N ALA A 442 26.91 12.24 17.99
CA ALA A 442 27.44 10.88 17.94
C ALA A 442 28.08 10.48 16.60
N ILE A 443 27.49 10.86 15.45
CA ILE A 443 28.06 10.60 14.12
C ILE A 443 29.30 11.47 13.89
N LEU A 444 29.27 12.74 14.29
CA LEU A 444 30.42 13.64 14.21
C LEU A 444 31.56 13.16 15.10
N THR A 445 31.28 12.73 16.32
CA THR A 445 32.25 12.16 17.26
C THR A 445 32.81 10.83 16.76
N ALA A 446 31.99 9.94 16.20
CA ALA A 446 32.46 8.69 15.60
C ALA A 446 33.32 8.94 14.34
N MET A 447 32.94 9.91 13.52
CA MET A 447 33.70 10.31 12.34
C MET A 447 35.00 11.01 12.73
N GLN A 448 34.99 11.83 13.78
CA GLN A 448 36.17 12.47 14.35
C GLN A 448 37.13 11.42 14.92
N HIS A 449 36.66 10.50 15.76
CA HIS A 449 37.47 9.38 16.26
C HIS A 449 38.07 8.56 15.12
N ARG A 450 37.30 8.27 14.08
CA ARG A 450 37.79 7.55 12.90
C ARG A 450 38.86 8.32 12.13
N LEU A 451 38.74 9.65 12.02
CA LEU A 451 39.73 10.51 11.37
C LEU A 451 40.98 10.72 12.21
N GLU A 452 40.85 10.74 13.55
CA GLU A 452 41.96 10.83 14.49
C GLU A 452 42.76 9.51 14.56
N ASP A 453 42.10 8.37 14.38
CA ASP A 453 42.73 7.04 14.34
C ASP A 453 43.23 6.64 12.94
N GLU A 454 42.90 7.39 11.88
CA GLU A 454 43.42 7.15 10.53
C GLU A 454 44.83 7.75 10.37
N SER A 455 45.82 6.89 10.15
CA SER A 455 47.18 7.33 9.82
C SER A 455 47.23 7.88 8.39
N VAL A 456 47.39 9.20 8.25
CA VAL A 456 47.57 9.84 6.94
C VAL A 456 49.06 9.91 6.60
N VAL A 457 49.44 9.35 5.44
CA VAL A 457 50.79 9.52 4.88
C VAL A 457 50.82 10.82 4.09
N LEU A 458 51.52 11.82 4.60
CA LEU A 458 51.63 13.13 3.95
C LEU A 458 52.90 13.18 3.09
N ALA A 459 52.74 12.94 1.79
CA ALA A 459 53.84 13.05 0.84
C ALA A 459 53.98 14.48 0.31
N CYS A 460 55.18 15.04 0.36
CA CYS A 460 55.48 16.33 -0.24
C CYS A 460 55.38 16.24 -1.77
N THR A 461 54.47 17.00 -2.37
CA THR A 461 54.28 17.02 -3.84
C THR A 461 55.45 17.62 -4.61
N SER A 462 56.42 18.24 -3.92
CA SER A 462 57.59 18.86 -4.53
C SER A 462 58.84 17.98 -4.49
N CYS A 463 59.03 17.16 -3.45
CA CYS A 463 60.22 16.31 -3.30
C CYS A 463 59.96 14.82 -3.04
N GLY A 464 58.70 14.40 -2.87
CA GLY A 464 58.31 12.98 -2.74
C GLY A 464 58.64 12.31 -1.41
N ALA A 465 59.18 13.05 -0.43
CA ALA A 465 59.37 12.54 0.93
C ALA A 465 58.01 12.37 1.63
N HIS A 466 57.83 11.26 2.34
CA HIS A 466 56.61 10.85 3.05
C HIS A 466 56.88 10.56 4.52
#